data_AF-A0A7T8JSW9-F1
#
_entry.id   AF-A0A7T8JSW9-F1
#
_cell.length_a   1.000
_cell.length_b   1.000
_cell.length_c   1.000
_cell.angle_alpha   90.00
_cell.angle_beta   90.00
_cell.angle_gamma   90.00
#
_symmetry.space_group_name_H-M   'P 1'
#
loop_
_entity.id
_entity.type
_entity.pdbx_description
1 polymer ?
#
loop_
_entity_poly.entity_id
_entity_poly.type
_entity_poly.pdbx_seq_one_letter_code
_entity_poly.pdbx_strand_id
1 'polypeptide(L)'
;PEVDIIYIASINTEHYKACKAALEAGKHVLCEKPMGMNADLTESLISLAKTKGVFLLEAIWSRFLPSMKHFEPISPPSEKSSM
;
A
#
# COMPACT_ATOMS: atom_id res chain seq x y z
N PRO A 1 -2.14 13.02 21.45
CA PRO A 1 -3.12 13.43 20.41
C PRO A 1 -4.07 12.28 20.06
N GLU A 2 -5.36 12.60 19.85
CA GLU A 2 -6.48 11.65 19.65
C GLU A 2 -6.62 11.10 18.22
N VAL A 3 -5.72 11.43 17.30
CA VAL A 3 -5.79 10.95 15.90
C VAL A 3 -5.27 9.52 15.80
N ASP A 4 -6.08 8.60 15.27
CA ASP A 4 -5.72 7.18 15.11
C ASP A 4 -5.09 6.87 13.73
N ILE A 5 -5.60 7.50 12.67
CA ILE A 5 -5.20 7.26 11.28
C ILE A 5 -4.96 8.57 10.53
N ILE A 6 -4.00 8.56 9.63
CA ILE A 6 -3.64 9.69 8.75
C ILE A 6 -3.90 9.29 7.31
N TYR A 7 -4.66 10.12 6.60
CA TYR A 7 -4.84 10.02 5.15
C TYR A 7 -3.89 10.97 4.43
N ILE A 8 -3.07 10.44 3.53
CA ILE A 8 -2.04 11.20 2.81
C ILE A 8 -2.42 11.31 1.33
N ALA A 9 -2.66 12.55 0.89
CA ALA A 9 -3.00 12.88 -0.50
C ALA A 9 -2.18 14.08 -1.02
N SER A 10 -0.94 14.20 -0.54
CA SER A 10 0.01 15.22 -1.02
C SER A 10 0.48 14.89 -2.44
N ILE A 11 1.43 15.66 -2.98
CA ILE A 11 2.06 15.28 -4.26
C ILE A 11 2.85 13.98 -4.09
N ASN A 12 2.92 13.17 -5.17
CA ASN A 12 3.48 11.82 -5.15
C ASN A 12 4.89 11.73 -4.54
N THR A 13 5.75 12.72 -4.82
CA THR A 13 7.15 12.74 -4.33
C THR A 13 7.24 12.90 -2.81
N GLU A 14 6.21 13.43 -2.16
CA GLU A 14 6.17 13.65 -0.71
C GLU A 14 5.54 12.48 0.06
N HIS A 15 4.85 11.56 -0.63
CA HIS A 15 4.16 10.43 0.01
C HIS A 15 5.08 9.63 0.92
N TYR A 16 6.28 9.25 0.43
CA TYR A 16 7.22 8.46 1.21
C TYR A 16 7.60 9.14 2.53
N LYS A 17 7.94 10.43 2.48
CA LYS A 17 8.35 11.20 3.65
C LYS A 17 7.20 11.34 4.65
N ALA A 18 6.00 11.66 4.17
CA ALA A 18 4.82 11.80 5.01
C ALA A 18 4.40 10.47 5.66
N CYS A 19 4.37 9.38 4.88
CA CYS A 19 4.08 8.03 5.38
C CYS A 19 5.08 7.62 6.45
N LYS A 20 6.38 7.77 6.19
CA LYS A 20 7.43 7.41 7.14
C LYS A 20 7.26 8.14 8.47
N ALA A 21 7.05 9.46 8.42
CA ALA A 21 6.85 10.27 9.63
C ALA A 21 5.61 9.84 10.44
N ALA A 22 4.50 9.56 9.75
CA ALA A 22 3.27 9.08 10.40
C ALA A 22 3.46 7.70 11.06
N LEU A 23 4.10 6.76 10.36
CA LEU A 23 4.39 5.42 10.87
C LEU A 23 5.39 5.46 12.04
N GLU A 24 6.43 6.30 11.97
CA GLU A 24 7.40 6.49 13.06
C GLU A 24 6.73 6.98 14.34
N ALA A 25 5.72 7.85 14.20
CA ALA A 25 4.85 8.34 15.27
C ALA A 25 3.80 7.33 15.75
N GLY A 26 3.79 6.10 15.21
CA GLY A 26 2.87 5.04 15.60
C GLY A 26 1.43 5.27 15.13
N LYS A 27 1.23 5.97 14.02
CA LYS A 27 -0.10 6.21 13.43
C LYS A 27 -0.37 5.27 12.27
N HIS A 28 -1.63 4.88 12.14
CA HIS A 28 -2.10 4.16 10.96
C HIS A 28 -2.07 5.08 9.73
N VAL A 29 -1.85 4.52 8.55
CA VAL A 29 -1.73 5.32 7.31
C VAL A 29 -2.55 4.73 6.17
N LEU A 30 -3.32 5.60 5.50
CA LEU A 30 -3.87 5.37 4.18
C LEU A 30 -3.25 6.40 3.23
N CYS A 31 -2.52 5.95 2.21
CA CYS A 31 -1.79 6.85 1.31
C CYS A 31 -2.31 6.73 -0.12
N GLU A 32 -2.54 7.86 -0.79
CA GLU A 32 -2.81 7.90 -2.23
C GLU A 32 -1.70 7.29 -3.07
N LYS A 33 -2.08 6.84 -4.27
CA LYS A 33 -1.16 6.20 -5.20
C LYS A 33 -0.40 7.20 -6.08
N PRO A 34 0.87 6.95 -6.42
CA PRO A 34 1.71 5.87 -5.89
C PRO A 34 2.23 6.20 -4.48
N MET A 35 2.22 5.23 -3.55
CA MET A 35 2.72 5.41 -2.18
C MET A 35 4.23 5.63 -2.14
N GLY A 36 4.97 4.94 -3.01
CA GLY A 36 6.41 5.07 -3.19
C GLY A 36 6.77 5.22 -4.65
N MET A 37 7.87 5.94 -4.93
CA MET A 37 8.35 6.15 -6.31
C MET A 37 9.04 4.91 -6.89
N ASN A 38 9.33 3.90 -6.06
CA ASN A 38 9.86 2.61 -6.45
C ASN A 38 9.50 1.52 -5.41
N ALA A 39 9.84 0.27 -5.72
CA ALA A 39 9.57 -0.89 -4.87
C ALA A 39 10.28 -0.78 -3.52
N ASP A 40 11.59 -0.51 -3.50
CA ASP A 40 12.40 -0.45 -2.27
C ASP A 40 11.85 0.54 -1.23
N LEU A 41 11.43 1.74 -1.68
CA LEU A 41 10.81 2.74 -0.82
C LEU A 41 9.50 2.20 -0.23
N THR A 42 8.68 1.56 -1.04
CA THR A 42 7.39 0.99 -0.61
C THR A 42 7.61 -0.16 0.38
N GLU A 43 8.55 -1.06 0.09
CA GLU A 43 8.92 -2.18 0.97
C GLU A 43 9.44 -1.71 2.33
N SER A 44 10.20 -0.62 2.35
CA SER A 44 10.67 -0.03 3.60
C SER A 44 9.53 0.51 4.48
N LEU A 45 8.49 1.10 3.88
CA LEU A 45 7.30 1.55 4.61
C LEU A 45 6.47 0.37 5.13
N ILE A 46 6.31 -0.69 4.33
CA ILE A 46 5.63 -1.92 4.75
C ILE A 46 6.34 -2.55 5.94
N SER A 47 7.68 -2.65 5.86
CA SER A 47 8.50 -3.20 6.94
C SER A 47 8.38 -2.36 8.21
N LEU A 48 8.46 -1.03 8.08
CA LEU A 48 8.28 -0.10 9.19
C LEU A 48 6.89 -0.22 9.84
N ALA A 49 5.83 -0.28 9.06
CA ALA A 49 4.45 -0.43 9.55
C ALA A 49 4.29 -1.73 10.35
N LYS A 50 4.84 -2.84 9.84
CA LYS A 50 4.87 -4.14 10.55
C LYS A 50 5.63 -4.05 11.87
N THR A 51 6.83 -3.45 11.88
CA THR A 51 7.63 -3.27 13.10
C THR A 51 6.93 -2.40 14.13
N LYS A 52 6.22 -1.35 13.69
CA LYS A 52 5.47 -0.44 14.56
C LYS A 52 4.12 -1.00 15.01
N GLY A 53 3.67 -2.12 14.43
CA GLY A 53 2.36 -2.71 14.72
C GLY A 53 1.20 -1.85 14.25
N VAL A 54 1.37 -1.09 13.16
CA VAL A 54 0.35 -0.18 12.63
C VAL A 54 -0.09 -0.58 11.22
N PHE A 55 -1.37 -0.33 10.92
CA PHE A 55 -1.92 -0.46 9.59
C PHE A 55 -1.29 0.52 8.57
N LEU A 56 -1.04 0.02 7.37
CA LEU A 56 -0.62 0.77 6.19
C LEU A 56 -1.35 0.21 4.96
N LEU A 57 -1.98 1.09 4.17
CA LEU A 57 -2.61 0.73 2.90
C LEU A 57 -2.38 1.80 1.84
N GLU A 58 -2.14 1.37 0.60
CA GLU A 58 -2.18 2.22 -0.57
C GLU A 58 -3.61 2.33 -1.10
N ALA A 59 -4.07 3.55 -1.37
CA ALA A 59 -5.43 3.87 -1.78
C ALA A 59 -5.70 3.53 -3.26
N ILE A 60 -5.53 2.26 -3.61
CA ILE A 60 -5.92 1.72 -4.93
C ILE A 60 -7.43 1.50 -4.95
N TRP A 61 -8.19 2.60 -5.05
CA TRP A 61 -9.66 2.59 -5.00
C TRP A 61 -10.28 1.69 -6.08
N SER A 62 -9.62 1.57 -7.24
CA SER A 62 -10.07 0.73 -8.34
C SER A 62 -10.23 -0.74 -7.92
N ARG A 63 -9.41 -1.24 -6.98
CA ARG A 63 -9.50 -2.62 -6.45
C ARG A 63 -10.84 -2.92 -5.78
N PHE A 64 -11.56 -1.89 -5.32
CA PHE A 64 -12.82 -2.02 -4.58
C PHE A 64 -14.06 -1.73 -5.45
N LEU A 65 -13.89 -1.45 -6.75
CA LEU A 65 -15.01 -1.27 -7.65
C LEU A 65 -15.82 -2.56 -7.82
N PRO A 66 -17.16 -2.50 -7.99
CA PRO A 66 -17.99 -3.68 -8.19
C PRO A 66 -17.53 -4.57 -9.34
N SER A 67 -17.05 -3.97 -10.44
CA SER A 67 -16.52 -4.70 -11.60
C SER A 67 -15.30 -5.58 -11.27
N MET A 68 -14.48 -5.17 -10.30
CA MET A 68 -13.30 -5.96 -9.88
C MET A 68 -13.67 -7.20 -9.06
N LYS A 69 -14.89 -7.29 -8.53
CA LYS A 69 -15.36 -8.48 -7.78
C LYS A 69 -15.56 -9.71 -8.67
N HIS A 70 -15.80 -9.47 -9.96
CA HIS A 70 -16.04 -10.52 -10.96
C HIS A 70 -14.83 -10.73 -11.87
N PHE A 71 -13.72 -10.04 -11.61
CA PHE A 71 -12.50 -10.22 -12.37
C PHE A 71 -11.78 -11.48 -11.88
N GLU A 72 -11.93 -12.58 -12.63
CA GLU A 72 -11.06 -13.73 -12.48
C GLU A 72 -9.75 -13.45 -13.22
N PRO A 73 -8.59 -13.42 -12.54
CA PRO A 73 -7.32 -13.34 -13.25
C PRO A 73 -7.23 -14.56 -14.16
N ILE A 74 -6.85 -14.31 -15.42
CA ILE A 74 -6.58 -15.39 -16.37
C ILE A 74 -5.49 -16.26 -15.74
N SER A 75 -5.82 -17.50 -15.40
CA SER A 75 -4.84 -18.44 -14.89
C SER A 75 -3.66 -18.49 -15.86
N PRO A 76 -2.41 -18.36 -15.39
CA PRO A 76 -1.27 -18.57 -16.27
C PRO A 76 -1.41 -19.95 -16.93
N PRO A 77 -1.07 -20.10 -18.22
CA PRO A 77 -1.16 -21.39 -18.89
C PRO A 77 -0.42 -22.43 -18.05
N SER A 78 -1.09 -23.54 -17.74
CA SER A 78 -0.47 -24.65 -17.02
C SER A 78 0.80 -25.06 -17.76
N GLU A 79 1.95 -24.95 -17.12
CA GLU A 79 3.15 -25.61 -17.61
C GLU A 79 2.80 -27.09 -17.75
N LYS A 80 2.69 -27.55 -19.00
CA LYS A 80 2.53 -28.98 -19.26
C LYS A 80 3.73 -29.64 -18.60
N SER A 81 3.44 -30.51 -17.63
CA SER A 81 4.35 -31.52 -17.12
C SER A 81 4.98 -32.21 -18.33
N SER A 82 6.18 -31.75 -18.68
CA SER A 82 7.07 -32.48 -19.57
C SER A 82 7.77 -33.50 -18.68
N MET A 83 7.67 -34.74 -19.13
CA MET A 83 8.21 -35.97 -18.56
C MET A 83 9.71 -35.89 -18.29
#